data_AF-A0A2H0NF07-F1
#
_entry.id   AF-A0A2H0NF07-F1
#
_cell.length_a   1.000
_cell.length_b   1.000
_cell.length_c   1.000
_cell.angle_alpha   90.00
_cell.angle_beta   90.00
_cell.angle_gamma   90.00
#
_symmetry.space_group_name_H-M   'P 1'
#
loop_
_entity.id
_entity.type
_entity.pdbx_description
1 polymer ?
#
loop_
_entity_poly.entity_id
_entity_poly.type
_entity_poly.pdbx_seq_one_letter_code
_entity_poly.pdbx_strand_id
1 'polypeptide(L)'
;MTIFKKFVSLFSAAVIVFLMYFGSYLPFKKSQLLIDSMINLQAQKIRTLQDFFDNFNKPLDFFSPVGQEESIKVLGERISPLIQNKPPPEIARALLDYLDQEFNRLPENNSLGYHQDLSVLASAHEINWFSYKEKKDFELAQKYFLKGLEKSPKRPQYLYGLFEFYRLSNLNAQARLIGEKILDYWPQDQRIVEALKTL
;
A
#
# COMPACT_ATOMS: atom_id res chain seq x y z
N MET A 1 -38.50 2.14 39.35
CA MET A 1 -37.89 1.92 38.02
C MET A 1 -38.20 0.50 37.58
N THR A 2 -38.97 0.30 36.51
CA THR A 2 -39.40 -1.05 36.06
C THR A 2 -38.20 -1.92 35.71
N ILE A 3 -38.30 -3.24 35.91
CA ILE A 3 -37.23 -4.21 35.59
C ILE A 3 -36.70 -4.02 34.16
N PHE A 4 -37.60 -3.73 33.22
CA PHE A 4 -37.28 -3.38 31.84
C PHE A 4 -36.29 -2.21 31.72
N LYS A 5 -36.50 -1.11 32.46
CA LYS A 5 -35.59 0.06 32.43
C LYS A 5 -34.20 -0.30 32.95
N LYS A 6 -34.09 -1.14 33.99
CA LYS A 6 -32.80 -1.62 34.50
C LYS A 6 -32.05 -2.48 33.47
N PHE A 7 -32.77 -3.38 32.80
CA PHE A 7 -32.20 -4.23 31.74
C PHE A 7 -31.68 -3.38 30.58
N VAL A 8 -32.49 -2.44 30.09
CA VAL A 8 -32.08 -1.52 29.01
C VAL A 8 -30.85 -0.70 29.42
N SER A 9 -30.81 -0.14 30.63
CA SER A 9 -29.64 0.60 31.11
C SER A 9 -28.37 -0.25 31.16
N LEU A 10 -28.45 -1.49 31.65
CA LEU A 10 -27.31 -2.40 31.71
C LEU A 10 -26.82 -2.79 30.31
N PHE A 11 -27.74 -3.11 29.41
CA PHE A 11 -27.42 -3.44 28.02
C PHE A 11 -26.76 -2.25 27.31
N SER A 12 -27.32 -1.04 27.43
CA SER A 12 -26.74 0.17 26.86
C SER A 12 -25.33 0.45 27.41
N ALA A 13 -25.11 0.28 28.71
CA ALA A 13 -23.78 0.44 29.30
C ALA A 13 -22.78 -0.59 28.73
N ALA A 14 -23.19 -1.84 28.57
CA ALA A 14 -22.36 -2.89 27.96
C ALA A 14 -22.02 -2.56 26.50
N VAL A 15 -23.00 -2.09 25.71
CA VAL A 15 -22.79 -1.65 24.33
C VAL A 15 -21.81 -0.47 24.26
N ILE A 16 -21.93 0.51 25.16
CA ILE A 16 -21.01 1.66 25.20
C ILE A 16 -19.58 1.20 25.50
N VAL A 17 -19.37 0.32 26.48
CA VAL A 17 -18.05 -0.24 26.78
C VAL A 17 -17.49 -1.02 25.59
N PHE A 18 -18.32 -1.83 24.94
CA PHE A 18 -17.95 -2.55 23.73
C PHE A 18 -17.52 -1.60 22.61
N LEU A 19 -18.30 -0.56 22.33
CA LEU A 19 -17.98 0.44 21.30
C LEU A 19 -16.72 1.23 21.62
N MET A 20 -16.50 1.61 22.88
CA MET A 20 -15.25 2.28 23.28
C MET A 20 -14.03 1.37 23.10
N TYR A 21 -14.17 0.08 23.42
CA TYR A 21 -13.06 -0.87 23.26
C TYR A 21 -12.73 -1.12 21.78
N PHE A 22 -13.71 -1.52 20.97
CA PHE A 22 -13.49 -1.88 19.57
C PHE A 22 -13.39 -0.68 18.63
N GLY A 23 -14.13 0.39 18.90
CA GLY A 23 -14.18 1.59 18.06
C GLY A 23 -13.12 2.63 18.40
N SER A 24 -12.51 2.59 19.58
CA SER A 24 -11.54 3.61 20.01
C SER A 24 -10.24 3.02 20.54
N TYR A 25 -10.30 2.14 21.54
CA TYR A 25 -9.09 1.62 22.19
C TYR A 25 -8.23 0.75 21.26
N LEU A 26 -8.81 -0.24 20.59
CA LEU A 26 -8.06 -1.11 19.67
C LEU A 26 -7.43 -0.34 18.49
N PRO A 27 -8.17 0.53 17.77
CA PRO A 27 -7.58 1.36 16.73
C PRO A 27 -6.46 2.26 17.24
N PHE A 28 -6.68 2.93 18.37
CA PHE A 28 -5.66 3.78 19.00
C PHE A 28 -4.40 2.98 19.32
N LYS A 29 -4.54 1.79 19.90
CA LYS A 29 -3.39 0.95 20.25
C LYS A 29 -2.62 0.47 19.02
N LYS A 30 -3.31 0.08 17.94
CA LYS A 30 -2.67 -0.28 16.68
C LYS A 30 -1.90 0.90 16.07
N SER A 31 -2.50 2.10 16.05
CA SER A 31 -1.83 3.31 15.58
C SER A 31 -0.59 3.64 16.41
N GLN A 32 -0.65 3.49 17.74
CA GLN A 32 0.53 3.65 18.60
C GLN A 32 1.65 2.67 18.22
N LEU A 33 1.32 1.38 18.05
CA LEU A 33 2.31 0.38 17.64
C LEU A 33 2.95 0.73 16.29
N LEU A 34 2.16 1.22 15.34
CA LEU A 34 2.65 1.63 14.03
C LEU A 34 3.59 2.84 14.12
N ILE A 35 3.23 3.82 14.94
CA ILE A 35 4.06 5.00 15.23
C ILE A 35 5.38 4.57 15.88
N ASP A 36 5.33 3.69 16.87
CA ASP A 36 6.53 3.16 17.53
C ASP A 36 7.44 2.43 16.53
N SER A 37 6.86 1.63 15.61
CA SER A 37 7.62 0.97 14.55
C SER A 37 8.34 1.97 13.64
N MET A 38 7.68 3.07 13.27
CA MET A 38 8.31 4.13 12.47
C MET A 38 9.43 4.86 13.25
N ILE A 39 9.19 5.18 14.52
CA ILE A 39 10.19 5.83 15.38
C ILE A 39 11.43 4.95 15.54
N ASN A 40 11.26 3.65 15.74
CA ASN A 40 12.39 2.73 15.87
C ASN A 40 13.24 2.64 14.59
N LEU A 41 12.60 2.69 13.42
CA LEU A 41 13.29 2.75 12.14
C LEU A 41 14.09 4.05 11.99
N GLN A 42 13.48 5.20 12.30
CA GLN A 42 14.14 6.51 12.21
C GLN A 42 15.29 6.66 13.21
N ALA A 43 15.16 6.09 14.41
CA ALA A 43 16.18 6.11 15.45
C ALA A 43 17.33 5.11 15.19
N GLN A 44 17.39 4.47 14.01
CA GLN A 44 18.41 3.48 13.63
C GLN A 44 18.54 2.32 14.63
N LYS A 45 17.45 1.95 15.30
CA LYS A 45 17.41 0.80 16.21
C LYS A 45 17.31 -0.53 15.46
N ILE A 46 16.89 -0.48 14.19
CA ILE A 46 16.74 -1.62 13.30
C ILE A 46 18.05 -1.81 12.54
N ARG A 47 18.72 -2.95 12.76
CA ARG A 47 20.06 -3.23 12.19
C ARG A 47 20.07 -4.42 11.25
N THR A 48 19.11 -5.31 11.41
CA THR A 48 18.97 -6.52 10.60
C THR A 48 17.61 -6.57 9.93
N LEU A 49 17.51 -7.42 8.91
CA LEU A 49 16.25 -7.71 8.25
C LEU A 49 15.24 -8.34 9.23
N GLN A 50 15.70 -9.19 10.14
CA GLN A 50 14.83 -9.77 11.17
C GLN A 50 14.30 -8.71 12.13
N ASP A 51 15.15 -7.76 12.57
CA ASP A 51 14.70 -6.64 13.42
C ASP A 51 13.61 -5.83 12.71
N PHE A 52 13.73 -5.65 11.40
CA PHE A 52 12.73 -4.94 10.60
C PHE A 52 11.39 -5.67 10.63
N PHE A 53 11.39 -6.98 10.36
CA PHE A 53 10.18 -7.80 10.43
C PHE A 53 9.57 -7.81 11.82
N ASP A 54 10.36 -8.06 12.88
CA ASP A 54 9.87 -8.09 14.25
C ASP A 54 9.31 -6.72 14.69
N ASN A 55 9.85 -5.63 14.17
CA ASN A 55 9.36 -4.29 14.44
C ASN A 55 8.02 -4.01 13.76
N PHE A 56 7.80 -4.48 12.53
CA PHE A 56 6.53 -4.27 11.80
C PHE A 56 5.46 -5.33 12.09
N ASN A 57 5.84 -6.55 12.51
CA ASN A 57 4.90 -7.58 12.96
C ASN A 57 4.05 -7.08 14.14
N LYS A 58 4.61 -6.24 15.02
CA LYS A 58 3.88 -5.67 16.18
C LYS A 58 2.57 -4.97 15.78
N PRO A 59 2.56 -3.94 14.92
CA PRO A 59 1.31 -3.35 14.47
C PRO A 59 0.53 -4.26 13.52
N LEU A 60 1.19 -5.07 12.69
CA LEU A 60 0.51 -5.87 11.65
C LEU A 60 -0.29 -7.04 12.23
N ASP A 61 0.25 -7.71 13.25
CA ASP A 61 -0.40 -8.84 13.92
C ASP A 61 -1.38 -8.40 15.02
N PHE A 62 -1.36 -7.11 15.42
CA PHE A 62 -2.29 -6.59 16.42
C PHE A 62 -3.71 -6.45 15.84
N PHE A 63 -4.66 -7.17 16.43
CA PHE A 63 -6.06 -7.10 16.02
C PHE A 63 -6.68 -5.71 16.29
N SER A 64 -7.27 -5.13 15.25
CA SER A 64 -8.13 -3.95 15.33
C SER A 64 -9.17 -4.03 14.23
N PRO A 65 -10.43 -3.60 14.46
CA PRO A 65 -11.44 -3.56 13.40
C PRO A 65 -11.07 -2.66 12.21
N VAL A 66 -10.17 -1.70 12.42
CA VAL A 66 -9.70 -0.76 11.39
C VAL A 66 -8.19 -0.56 11.48
N GLY A 67 -7.57 -0.10 10.38
CA GLY A 67 -6.17 0.31 10.33
C GLY A 67 -5.19 -0.73 9.78
N GLN A 68 -5.66 -1.90 9.33
CA GLN A 68 -4.78 -2.89 8.68
C GLN A 68 -4.24 -2.37 7.34
N GLU A 69 -5.13 -1.84 6.48
CA GLU A 69 -4.76 -1.26 5.17
C GLU A 69 -3.69 -0.17 5.36
N GLU A 70 -3.89 0.79 6.26
CA GLU A 70 -2.90 1.84 6.55
C GLU A 70 -1.56 1.29 7.06
N SER A 71 -1.56 0.20 7.85
CA SER A 71 -0.33 -0.40 8.35
C SER A 71 0.50 -1.03 7.21
N ILE A 72 -0.17 -1.67 6.24
CA ILE A 72 0.46 -2.29 5.06
C ILE A 72 0.94 -1.22 4.09
N LYS A 73 0.15 -0.17 3.87
CA LYS A 73 0.55 0.99 3.09
C LYS A 73 1.84 1.62 3.65
N VAL A 74 1.87 1.90 4.95
CA VAL A 74 3.07 2.44 5.61
C VAL A 74 4.24 1.46 5.47
N LEU A 75 4.03 0.16 5.61
CA LEU A 75 5.07 -0.85 5.39
C LEU A 75 5.69 -0.71 3.98
N GLY A 76 4.86 -0.67 2.93
CA GLY A 76 5.34 -0.56 1.56
C GLY A 76 6.03 0.79 1.25
N GLU A 77 5.54 1.88 1.84
CA GLU A 77 6.20 3.20 1.79
C GLU A 77 7.57 3.20 2.49
N ARG A 78 7.79 2.35 3.51
CA ARG A 78 9.09 2.20 4.16
C ARG A 78 10.02 1.22 3.45
N ILE A 79 9.48 0.19 2.80
CA ILE A 79 10.26 -0.77 2.01
C ILE A 79 10.83 -0.13 0.75
N SER A 80 10.03 0.71 0.06
CA SER A 80 10.41 1.28 -1.24
C SER A 80 11.76 2.04 -1.21
N PRO A 81 12.03 2.95 -0.25
CA PRO A 81 13.34 3.60 -0.13
C PRO A 81 14.47 2.63 0.20
N LEU A 82 14.21 1.56 0.97
CA LEU A 82 15.21 0.54 1.28
C LEU A 82 15.64 -0.19 0.00
N ILE A 83 14.69 -0.58 -0.86
CA ILE A 83 15.00 -1.20 -2.16
C ILE A 83 15.70 -0.21 -3.09
N GLN A 84 15.26 1.06 -3.12
CA GLN A 84 15.86 2.09 -3.97
C GLN A 84 17.35 2.31 -3.68
N ASN A 85 17.78 2.09 -2.44
CA ASN A 85 19.19 2.12 -2.04
C ASN A 85 20.01 0.90 -2.52
N LYS A 86 19.41 0.01 -3.31
CA LYS A 86 20.02 -1.17 -3.93
C LYS A 86 20.77 -2.07 -2.93
N PRO A 87 20.11 -2.61 -1.89
CA PRO A 87 20.70 -3.60 -1.01
C PRO A 87 21.09 -4.87 -1.79
N PRO A 88 21.73 -5.87 -1.15
CA PRO A 88 21.86 -7.19 -1.75
C PRO A 88 20.50 -7.73 -2.27
N PRO A 89 20.43 -8.33 -3.47
CA PRO A 89 19.17 -8.75 -4.09
C PRO A 89 18.30 -9.65 -3.21
N GLU A 90 18.91 -10.51 -2.40
CA GLU A 90 18.24 -11.38 -1.45
C GLU A 90 17.50 -10.61 -0.35
N ILE A 91 18.04 -9.47 0.09
CA ILE A 91 17.40 -8.59 1.07
C ILE A 91 16.22 -7.88 0.42
N ALA A 92 16.40 -7.34 -0.79
CA ALA A 92 15.32 -6.68 -1.52
C ALA A 92 14.15 -7.66 -1.79
N ARG A 93 14.46 -8.90 -2.19
CA ARG A 93 13.47 -9.96 -2.39
C ARG A 93 12.72 -10.28 -1.09
N ALA A 94 13.42 -10.46 0.02
CA ALA A 94 12.80 -10.79 1.28
C ALA A 94 11.87 -9.67 1.80
N LEU A 95 12.23 -8.39 1.57
CA LEU A 95 11.35 -7.27 1.88
C LEU A 95 10.07 -7.30 1.03
N LEU A 96 10.19 -7.55 -0.28
CA LEU A 96 9.03 -7.65 -1.17
C LEU A 96 8.14 -8.84 -0.85
N ASP A 97 8.72 -10.02 -0.64
CA ASP A 97 7.94 -11.22 -0.30
C ASP A 97 7.19 -11.03 1.03
N TYR A 98 7.78 -10.30 1.98
CA TYR A 98 7.10 -9.89 3.22
C TYR A 98 5.94 -8.92 2.94
N LEU A 99 6.14 -7.89 2.11
CA LEU A 99 5.07 -6.96 1.72
C LEU A 99 3.92 -7.68 1.00
N ASP A 100 4.24 -8.54 0.04
CA ASP A 100 3.27 -9.37 -0.70
C ASP A 100 2.48 -10.27 0.26
N GLN A 101 3.15 -10.92 1.21
CA GLN A 101 2.51 -11.76 2.22
C GLN A 101 1.48 -10.97 3.03
N GLU A 102 1.86 -9.80 3.54
CA GLU A 102 0.97 -8.99 4.38
C GLU A 102 -0.19 -8.40 3.58
N PHE A 103 0.05 -7.97 2.34
CA PHE A 103 -1.02 -7.55 1.45
C PHE A 103 -2.01 -8.69 1.14
N ASN A 104 -1.52 -9.91 0.90
CA ASN A 104 -2.38 -11.07 0.60
C ASN A 104 -3.27 -11.49 1.79
N ARG A 105 -2.98 -11.03 3.01
CA ARG A 105 -3.86 -11.20 4.18
C ARG A 105 -5.06 -10.26 4.15
N LEU A 106 -5.04 -9.20 3.33
CA LEU A 106 -6.18 -8.31 3.18
C LEU A 106 -7.27 -8.95 2.31
N PRO A 107 -8.54 -8.85 2.71
CA PRO A 107 -9.63 -9.25 1.83
C PRO A 107 -9.69 -8.29 0.64
N GLU A 108 -9.71 -8.85 -0.57
CA GLU A 108 -9.98 -8.05 -1.76
C GLU A 108 -11.34 -7.37 -1.63
N ASN A 109 -11.36 -6.05 -1.82
CA ASN A 109 -12.56 -5.24 -1.71
C ASN A 109 -12.48 -4.04 -2.68
N ASN A 110 -13.49 -3.17 -2.64
CA ASN A 110 -13.53 -1.94 -3.44
C ASN A 110 -13.30 -0.67 -2.59
N SER A 111 -12.64 -0.82 -1.43
CA SER A 111 -12.29 0.29 -0.56
C SER A 111 -11.22 1.16 -1.23
N LEU A 112 -11.24 2.46 -0.91
CA LEU A 112 -10.20 3.37 -1.35
C LEU A 112 -8.81 2.94 -0.85
N GLY A 113 -8.73 2.36 0.35
CA GLY A 113 -7.50 1.86 0.96
C GLY A 113 -6.92 0.67 0.18
N TYR A 114 -7.73 -0.33 -0.14
CA TYR A 114 -7.29 -1.47 -0.97
C TYR A 114 -6.74 -1.02 -2.33
N HIS A 115 -7.36 -0.01 -2.95
CA HIS A 115 -6.82 0.58 -4.17
C HIS A 115 -5.47 1.27 -3.90
N GLN A 116 -5.35 2.07 -2.83
CA GLN A 116 -4.06 2.65 -2.45
C GLN A 116 -2.97 1.57 -2.27
N ASP A 117 -3.29 0.47 -1.62
CA ASP A 117 -2.36 -0.62 -1.37
C ASP A 117 -1.87 -1.27 -2.67
N LEU A 118 -2.74 -1.44 -3.68
CA LEU A 118 -2.33 -1.89 -5.02
C LEU A 118 -1.30 -0.96 -5.67
N SER A 119 -1.44 0.37 -5.48
CA SER A 119 -0.46 1.31 -6.03
C SER A 119 0.89 1.21 -5.32
N VAL A 120 0.89 0.99 -4.00
CA VAL A 120 2.11 0.79 -3.22
C VAL A 120 2.85 -0.47 -3.66
N LEU A 121 2.13 -1.58 -3.83
CA LEU A 121 2.71 -2.82 -4.37
C LEU A 121 3.30 -2.64 -5.76
N ALA A 122 2.52 -2.02 -6.66
CA ALA A 122 2.97 -1.77 -8.04
C ALA A 122 4.29 -1.00 -8.05
N SER A 123 4.37 0.11 -7.29
CA SER A 123 5.58 0.91 -7.17
C SER A 123 6.74 0.17 -6.51
N ALA A 124 6.51 -0.65 -5.48
CA ALA A 124 7.56 -1.41 -4.82
C ALA A 124 8.22 -2.43 -5.77
N HIS A 125 7.42 -3.18 -6.53
CA HIS A 125 7.95 -4.10 -7.55
C HIS A 125 8.59 -3.35 -8.72
N GLU A 126 8.02 -2.23 -9.16
CA GLU A 126 8.62 -1.38 -10.19
C GLU A 126 10.02 -0.92 -9.79
N ILE A 127 10.19 -0.40 -8.56
CA ILE A 127 11.50 0.03 -8.04
C ILE A 127 12.48 -1.13 -8.01
N ASN A 128 12.04 -2.32 -7.58
CA ASN A 128 12.90 -3.51 -7.55
C ASN A 128 13.31 -3.95 -8.96
N TRP A 129 12.38 -3.95 -9.91
CA TRP A 129 12.67 -4.25 -11.31
C TRP A 129 13.66 -3.23 -11.91
N PHE A 130 13.50 -1.94 -11.65
CA PHE A 130 14.49 -0.95 -12.10
C PHE A 130 15.87 -1.16 -11.46
N SER A 131 15.92 -1.67 -10.24
CA SER A 131 17.15 -1.90 -9.50
C SER A 131 17.91 -3.16 -9.93
N TYR A 132 17.19 -4.28 -10.14
CA TYR A 132 17.79 -5.61 -10.35
C TYR A 132 17.39 -6.30 -11.66
N LYS A 133 16.42 -5.77 -12.41
CA LYS A 133 15.96 -6.28 -13.72
C LYS A 133 15.36 -7.68 -13.67
N GLU A 134 14.82 -8.08 -12.52
CA GLU A 134 14.12 -9.35 -12.34
C GLU A 134 12.77 -9.36 -13.08
N LYS A 135 12.57 -10.34 -13.96
CA LYS A 135 11.36 -10.46 -14.78
C LYS A 135 10.08 -10.56 -13.93
N LYS A 136 10.15 -11.30 -12.82
CA LYS A 136 9.02 -11.47 -11.88
C LYS A 136 8.48 -10.12 -11.41
N ASP A 137 9.35 -9.17 -11.08
CA ASP A 137 8.92 -7.87 -10.55
C ASP A 137 8.35 -6.96 -11.63
N PHE A 138 8.84 -7.08 -12.87
CA PHE A 138 8.20 -6.42 -14.01
C PHE A 138 6.76 -6.89 -14.16
N GLU A 139 6.54 -8.21 -14.17
CA GLU A 139 5.22 -8.82 -14.33
C GLU A 139 4.28 -8.45 -13.17
N LEU A 140 4.79 -8.45 -11.94
CA LEU A 140 4.01 -8.07 -10.75
C LEU A 140 3.66 -6.58 -10.72
N ALA A 141 4.62 -5.69 -11.02
CA ALA A 141 4.36 -4.26 -11.10
C ALA A 141 3.26 -3.96 -12.12
N GLN A 142 3.38 -4.53 -13.33
CA GLN A 142 2.37 -4.39 -14.38
C GLN A 142 1.01 -4.91 -13.93
N LYS A 143 0.96 -6.10 -13.33
CA LYS A 143 -0.27 -6.72 -12.82
C LYS A 143 -0.96 -5.82 -11.81
N TYR A 144 -0.25 -5.31 -10.82
CA TYR A 144 -0.84 -4.49 -9.76
C TYR A 144 -1.29 -3.13 -10.27
N PHE A 145 -0.53 -2.49 -11.16
CA PHE A 145 -0.96 -1.27 -11.82
C PHE A 145 -2.24 -1.48 -12.64
N LEU A 146 -2.31 -2.54 -13.45
CA LEU A 146 -3.48 -2.84 -14.27
C LEU A 146 -4.70 -3.18 -13.42
N LYS A 147 -4.54 -4.00 -12.36
CA LYS A 147 -5.61 -4.31 -11.40
C LYS A 147 -6.14 -3.04 -10.73
N GLY A 148 -5.23 -2.14 -10.35
CA GLY A 148 -5.58 -0.84 -9.82
C GLY A 148 -6.38 0.02 -10.81
N LEU A 149 -5.93 0.08 -12.06
CA LEU A 149 -6.59 0.84 -13.12
C LEU A 149 -7.97 0.27 -13.45
N GLU A 150 -8.14 -1.06 -13.44
CA GLU A 150 -9.43 -1.72 -13.62
C GLU A 150 -10.43 -1.27 -12.55
N LYS A 151 -10.01 -1.28 -11.27
CA LYS A 151 -10.85 -0.88 -10.14
C LYS A 151 -11.04 0.62 -10.01
N SER A 152 -10.13 1.43 -10.55
CA SER A 152 -10.25 2.90 -10.54
C SER A 152 -9.71 3.52 -11.83
N PRO A 153 -10.51 3.50 -12.93
CA PRO A 153 -10.05 3.85 -14.27
C PRO A 153 -9.61 5.30 -14.48
N LYS A 154 -10.00 6.20 -13.57
CA LYS A 154 -9.71 7.63 -13.61
C LYS A 154 -8.63 8.05 -12.60
N ARG A 155 -8.06 7.10 -11.87
CA ARG A 155 -7.16 7.41 -10.78
C ARG A 155 -5.77 7.79 -11.33
N PRO A 156 -5.27 9.01 -11.06
CA PRO A 156 -4.00 9.47 -11.62
C PRO A 156 -2.84 8.53 -11.32
N GLN A 157 -2.74 8.00 -10.09
CA GLN A 157 -1.60 7.18 -9.68
C GLN A 157 -1.35 5.97 -10.60
N TYR A 158 -2.42 5.31 -11.09
CA TYR A 158 -2.25 4.17 -11.99
C TYR A 158 -2.03 4.59 -13.43
N LEU A 159 -2.70 5.66 -13.89
CA LEU A 159 -2.54 6.13 -15.27
C LEU A 159 -1.11 6.64 -15.49
N TYR A 160 -0.65 7.58 -14.65
CA TYR A 160 0.71 8.10 -14.76
C TYR A 160 1.77 7.05 -14.41
N GLY A 161 1.49 6.18 -13.43
CA GLY A 161 2.36 5.05 -13.09
C GLY A 161 2.56 4.10 -14.27
N LEU A 162 1.49 3.64 -14.92
CA LEU A 162 1.57 2.77 -16.11
C LEU A 162 2.23 3.47 -17.30
N PHE A 163 1.93 4.74 -17.51
CA PHE A 163 2.53 5.52 -18.58
C PHE A 163 4.06 5.52 -18.45
N GLU A 164 4.57 5.94 -17.28
CA GLU A 164 6.01 5.99 -17.02
C GLU A 164 6.61 4.59 -17.01
N PHE A 165 5.95 3.62 -16.37
CA PHE A 165 6.39 2.23 -16.36
C PHE A 165 6.59 1.68 -17.78
N TYR A 166 5.60 1.82 -18.66
CA TYR A 166 5.72 1.36 -20.05
C TYR A 166 6.76 2.15 -20.85
N ARG A 167 6.80 3.47 -20.70
CA ARG A 167 7.77 4.33 -21.38
C ARG A 167 9.21 3.94 -21.03
N LEU A 168 9.50 3.82 -19.73
CA LEU A 168 10.82 3.43 -19.22
C LEU A 168 11.18 1.96 -19.53
N SER A 169 10.18 1.15 -19.89
CA SER A 169 10.35 -0.24 -20.33
C SER A 169 10.48 -0.39 -21.84
N ASN A 170 10.51 0.70 -22.60
CA ASN A 170 10.48 0.71 -24.08
C ASN A 170 9.24 0.01 -24.68
N LEU A 171 8.13 0.01 -23.95
CA LEU A 171 6.83 -0.50 -24.41
C LEU A 171 6.00 0.66 -25.00
N ASN A 172 6.53 1.26 -26.07
CA ASN A 172 6.04 2.55 -26.58
C ASN A 172 4.58 2.48 -27.05
N ALA A 173 4.13 1.36 -27.62
CA ALA A 173 2.74 1.18 -28.03
C ALA A 173 1.79 1.24 -26.82
N GLN A 174 2.14 0.54 -25.74
CA GLN A 174 1.36 0.52 -24.50
C GLN A 174 1.42 1.88 -23.79
N ALA A 175 2.60 2.52 -23.75
CA ALA A 175 2.76 3.86 -23.20
C ALA A 175 1.89 4.87 -23.96
N ARG A 176 1.83 4.79 -25.29
CA ARG A 176 0.99 5.64 -26.14
C ARG A 176 -0.49 5.48 -25.79
N LEU A 177 -0.99 4.24 -25.69
CA LEU A 177 -2.38 3.96 -25.30
C LEU A 177 -2.75 4.54 -23.93
N ILE A 178 -1.86 4.42 -22.94
CA ILE A 178 -2.11 5.00 -21.62
C ILE A 178 -2.04 6.53 -21.66
N GLY A 179 -1.08 7.11 -22.38
CA GLY A 179 -0.94 8.56 -22.54
C GLY A 179 -2.16 9.19 -23.23
N GLU A 180 -2.69 8.56 -24.28
CA GLU A 180 -3.94 8.97 -24.92
C GLU A 180 -5.10 8.94 -23.94
N LYS A 181 -5.22 7.86 -23.16
CA LYS A 181 -6.24 7.75 -22.10
C LYS A 181 -6.09 8.81 -21.01
N ILE A 182 -4.86 9.25 -20.69
CA ILE A 182 -4.64 10.39 -19.79
C ILE A 182 -5.19 11.66 -20.41
N LEU A 183 -4.92 11.91 -21.69
CA LEU A 183 -5.39 13.10 -22.40
C LEU A 183 -6.91 13.11 -22.61
N ASP A 184 -7.57 11.95 -22.69
CA ASP A 184 -9.04 11.88 -22.69
C ASP A 184 -9.64 12.49 -21.40
N TYR A 185 -8.97 12.30 -20.26
CA TYR A 185 -9.40 12.87 -18.98
C TYR A 185 -8.86 14.27 -18.72
N TRP A 186 -7.63 14.55 -19.14
CA TRP A 186 -6.94 15.82 -18.95
C TRP A 186 -6.30 16.30 -20.26
N PRO A 187 -7.09 16.84 -21.20
CA PRO A 187 -6.60 17.22 -22.54
C PRO A 187 -5.50 18.28 -22.54
N GLN A 188 -5.38 19.04 -21.46
CA GLN A 188 -4.44 20.15 -21.32
C GLN A 188 -3.11 19.72 -20.66
N ASP A 189 -2.89 18.44 -20.37
CA ASP A 189 -1.62 17.98 -19.79
C ASP A 189 -0.49 18.01 -20.82
N GLN A 190 0.16 19.17 -20.92
CA GLN A 190 1.29 19.41 -21.84
C GLN A 190 2.44 18.42 -21.61
N ARG A 191 2.63 17.91 -20.40
CA ARG A 191 3.73 16.97 -20.12
C ARG A 191 3.53 15.66 -20.88
N ILE A 192 2.29 15.18 -20.93
CA ILE A 192 1.93 13.96 -21.66
C ILE A 192 1.93 14.23 -23.16
N VAL A 193 1.39 15.37 -23.61
CA VAL A 193 1.45 15.76 -25.01
C VAL A 193 2.89 15.75 -25.54
N GLU A 194 3.82 16.36 -24.80
CA GLU A 194 5.23 16.37 -25.20
C GLU A 194 5.87 14.97 -25.10
N ALA A 195 5.59 14.21 -24.03
CA ALA A 195 6.14 12.86 -23.89
C ALA A 195 5.71 11.93 -25.05
N LEU A 196 4.45 12.01 -25.51
CA LEU A 196 3.93 11.22 -26.63
C LEU A 196 4.60 11.53 -27.98
N LYS A 197 5.19 12.73 -28.16
CA LYS A 197 5.96 13.06 -29.37
C LYS A 197 7.33 12.36 -29.40
N THR A 198 7.80 11.89 -28.24
CA THR A 198 9.13 11.27 -28.09
C THR A 198 9.09 9.74 -28.01
N LEU A 199 7.89 9.14 -28.01
CA LEU A 199 7.63 7.69 -28.01
C LEU A 199 7.60 7.10 -29.42
#